data_AF-A0A959CEE0-F1
#
_entry.id   AF-A0A959CEE0-F1
#
_cell.length_a   1.000
_cell.length_b   1.000
_cell.length_c   1.000
_cell.angle_alpha   90.00
_cell.angle_beta   90.00
_cell.angle_gamma   90.00
#
_symmetry.space_group_name_H-M   'P 1'
#
loop_
_entity.id
_entity.type
_entity.pdbx_description
1 polymer ?
#
loop_
_entity_poly.entity_id
_entity_poly.type
_entity_poly.pdbx_seq_one_letter_code
_entity_poly.pdbx_strand_id
1 'polypeptide(L)'
;LSYSYFVYGWWMVSVQAFNGAGDTRTPTWINVIFFWMIQIPLSYLLAVQFGWQHSGVFWGVFISETSVGIFTLMLFKRGKWKTVQV
;
A
#
# COMPACT_ATOMS: atom_id res chain seq x y z
N LEU A 1 10.15 -0.96 12.22
CA LEU A 1 9.45 0.29 11.87
C LEU A 1 10.26 1.21 10.95
N SER A 2 11.54 1.48 11.21
CA SER A 2 12.30 2.44 10.39
C SER A 2 12.50 2.03 8.93
N TYR A 3 12.62 0.72 8.65
CA TYR A 3 12.76 0.20 7.28
C TYR A 3 11.50 0.39 6.41
N SER A 4 10.32 0.40 7.02
CA SER A 4 9.05 0.62 6.30
C SER A 4 8.93 2.04 5.75
N TYR A 5 9.61 3.04 6.35
CA TYR A 5 9.56 4.41 5.85
C TYR A 5 10.14 4.57 4.43
N PHE A 6 11.10 3.72 4.05
CA PHE A 6 11.64 3.74 2.69
C PHE A 6 10.59 3.28 1.66
N VAL A 7 9.88 2.20 1.99
CA VAL A 7 8.79 1.67 1.16
C VAL A 7 7.60 2.63 1.12
N TYR A 8 7.27 3.22 2.27
CA TYR A 8 6.22 4.22 2.40
C TYR A 8 6.49 5.46 1.54
N GLY A 9 7.73 5.97 1.56
CA GLY A 9 8.14 7.10 0.74
C GLY A 9 7.98 6.81 -0.76
N TRP A 10 8.39 5.62 -1.21
CA TRP A 10 8.23 5.21 -2.61
C TRP A 10 6.75 5.10 -3.02
N TRP A 11 5.93 4.46 -2.20
CA TRP A 11 4.49 4.31 -2.41
C TRP A 11 3.80 5.68 -2.51
N MET A 12 4.07 6.59 -1.57
CA MET A 12 3.48 7.92 -1.54
C MET A 12 3.79 8.73 -2.80
N VAL A 13 5.04 8.73 -3.26
CA VAL A 13 5.42 9.45 -4.49
C VAL A 13 4.75 8.83 -5.72
N SER A 14 4.67 7.49 -5.80
CA SER A 14 4.03 6.79 -6.91
C SER A 14 2.53 7.07 -7.00
N VAL A 15 1.83 7.07 -5.86
CA VAL A 15 0.39 7.41 -5.78
C VAL A 15 0.13 8.84 -6.22
N GLN A 16 0.96 9.78 -5.77
CA GLN A 16 0.81 11.19 -6.15
C GLN A 16 1.12 11.42 -7.64
N ALA A 17 2.04 10.65 -8.23
CA ALA A 17 2.29 10.67 -9.66
C ALA A 17 1.06 10.18 -10.47
N PHE A 18 0.38 9.11 -10.02
CA PHE A 18 -0.86 8.65 -10.66
C PHE A 18 -2.00 9.67 -10.52
N ASN A 19 -2.16 10.27 -9.34
CA ASN A 19 -3.13 11.35 -9.12
C ASN A 19 -2.86 12.56 -10.04
N GLY A 20 -1.58 12.94 -10.23
CA GLY A 20 -1.18 14.04 -11.11
C GLY A 20 -1.33 13.76 -12.61
N ALA A 21 -1.33 12.49 -13.02
CA ALA A 21 -1.53 12.07 -14.42
C ALA A 21 -3.02 11.97 -14.82
N GLY A 22 -3.95 12.28 -13.91
CA GLY A 22 -5.41 12.22 -14.16
C GLY A 22 -6.05 10.85 -13.94
N ASP A 23 -5.28 9.81 -13.58
CA ASP A 23 -5.81 8.50 -13.19
C ASP A 23 -6.03 8.41 -11.68
N THR A 24 -7.19 8.89 -11.24
CA THR A 24 -7.61 8.85 -9.84
C THR A 24 -8.17 7.49 -9.41
N ARG A 25 -8.60 6.65 -10.36
CA ARG A 25 -9.22 5.35 -10.04
C ARG A 25 -8.20 4.36 -9.53
N THR A 26 -7.03 4.30 -10.16
CA THR A 26 -5.92 3.43 -9.77
C THR A 26 -5.50 3.60 -8.31
N PRO A 27 -5.16 4.82 -7.81
CA PRO A 27 -4.78 5.00 -6.41
C PRO A 27 -5.92 4.76 -5.42
N THR A 28 -7.18 5.06 -5.78
CA THR A 28 -8.33 4.74 -4.92
C THR A 28 -8.48 3.23 -4.72
N TRP A 29 -8.41 2.45 -5.79
CA TRP A 29 -8.53 1.00 -5.69
C TRP A 29 -7.41 0.36 -4.88
N ILE A 30 -6.17 0.87 -5.00
CA ILE A 30 -5.06 0.35 -4.21
C ILE A 30 -5.28 0.65 -2.72
N ASN A 31 -5.72 1.87 -2.37
CA ASN A 31 -6.03 2.20 -0.98
C ASN A 31 -7.15 1.31 -0.40
N VAL A 32 -8.22 1.06 -1.15
CA VAL A 32 -9.31 0.18 -0.69
C VAL A 32 -8.80 -1.25 -0.48
N ILE A 33 -8.07 -1.81 -1.45
CA ILE A 33 -7.62 -3.20 -1.35
C ILE A 33 -6.63 -3.36 -0.19
N PHE A 34 -5.59 -2.55 -0.14
CA PHE A 34 -4.50 -2.80 0.79
C PHE A 34 -4.77 -2.24 2.18
N PHE A 35 -5.38 -1.07 2.29
CA PHE A 35 -5.70 -0.50 3.60
C PHE A 35 -6.91 -1.21 4.21
N TRP A 36 -8.00 -1.39 3.45
CA TRP A 36 -9.22 -1.96 4.01
C TRP A 36 -9.26 -3.48 4.01
N MET A 37 -8.81 -4.15 2.95
CA MET A 37 -8.93 -5.62 2.88
C MET A 37 -7.68 -6.37 3.37
N ILE A 38 -6.52 -5.73 3.43
CA ILE A 38 -5.29 -6.39 3.88
C ILE A 38 -4.88 -5.87 5.26
N GLN A 39 -4.63 -4.58 5.41
CA GLN A 39 -4.08 -4.02 6.65
C GLN A 39 -5.01 -4.21 7.84
N ILE A 40 -6.29 -3.82 7.74
CA ILE A 40 -7.24 -3.91 8.85
C ILE A 40 -7.46 -5.38 9.28
N PRO A 41 -7.76 -6.33 8.37
CA PRO A 41 -7.98 -7.72 8.74
C PRO A 41 -6.71 -8.38 9.27
N LEU A 42 -5.56 -8.13 8.66
CA LEU A 42 -4.28 -8.70 9.10
C LEU A 42 -3.87 -8.16 10.48
N SER A 43 -4.05 -6.87 10.71
CA SER A 43 -3.80 -6.24 12.01
C SER A 43 -4.74 -6.81 13.08
N TYR A 44 -6.01 -7.02 12.76
CA TYR A 44 -6.97 -7.63 13.68
C TYR A 44 -6.59 -9.09 14.01
N LEU A 45 -6.22 -9.88 13.00
CA LEU A 45 -5.76 -11.26 13.20
C LEU A 45 -4.53 -11.32 14.10
N LEU A 46 -3.50 -10.53 13.79
CA LEU A 46 -2.25 -10.54 14.56
C LEU A 46 -2.43 -9.95 15.97
N ALA A 47 -3.18 -8.87 16.11
CA ALA A 47 -3.38 -8.22 17.41
C ALA A 47 -4.29 -9.02 18.34
N VAL A 48 -5.40 -9.56 17.81
CA VAL A 48 -6.48 -10.17 18.59
C VAL A 48 -6.36 -11.69 18.64
N GLN A 49 -6.25 -12.38 17.49
CA GLN A 49 -6.21 -13.86 17.47
C GLN A 49 -4.87 -14.40 17.98
N PHE A 50 -3.76 -13.79 17.58
CA PHE A 50 -2.43 -14.20 18.04
C PHE A 50 -2.03 -13.55 19.37
N GLY A 51 -2.83 -12.63 19.90
CA GLY A 51 -2.57 -11.98 21.20
C GLY A 51 -1.36 -11.04 21.20
N TRP A 52 -0.85 -10.62 20.04
CA TRP A 52 0.32 -9.75 19.95
C TRP A 52 0.00 -8.28 20.24
N GLN A 53 -1.26 -7.94 20.51
CA GLN A 53 -1.71 -6.61 20.88
C GLN A 53 -1.16 -5.55 19.90
N HIS A 54 -0.50 -4.52 20.42
CA HIS A 54 0.11 -3.43 19.66
C HIS A 54 1.15 -3.93 18.63
N SER A 55 1.96 -4.92 18.99
CA SER A 55 2.97 -5.49 18.10
C SER A 55 2.34 -6.15 16.88
N GLY A 56 1.18 -6.78 17.04
CA GLY A 56 0.41 -7.37 15.93
C GLY A 56 -0.07 -6.32 14.94
N VAL A 57 -0.50 -5.16 15.42
CA VAL A 57 -0.89 -4.02 14.57
C VAL A 57 0.32 -3.50 13.79
N PHE A 58 1.47 -3.31 14.44
CA PHE A 58 2.69 -2.83 13.76
C PHE A 58 3.16 -3.78 12.65
N TRP A 59 3.11 -5.09 12.91
CA TRP A 59 3.44 -6.09 11.89
C TRP A 59 2.41 -6.11 10.74
N GLY A 60 1.12 -5.97 11.05
CA GLY A 60 0.07 -5.87 10.04
C GLY A 60 0.25 -4.67 9.11
N VAL A 61 0.58 -3.50 9.67
CA VAL A 61 0.91 -2.28 8.92
C VAL A 61 2.16 -2.52 8.05
N PHE A 62 3.23 -3.04 8.63
CA PHE A 62 4.49 -3.29 7.92
C PHE A 62 4.31 -4.21 6.69
N ILE A 63 3.58 -5.31 6.86
CA ILE A 63 3.31 -6.28 5.80
C ILE A 63 2.43 -5.64 4.72
N SER A 64 1.40 -4.88 5.11
CA SER A 64 0.53 -4.18 4.16
C SER A 64 1.31 -3.17 3.33
N GLU A 65 2.10 -2.29 3.96
CA GLU A 65 2.89 -1.28 3.27
C GLU A 65 3.94 -1.89 2.33
N THR A 66 4.57 -2.99 2.75
CA THR A 66 5.50 -3.74 1.89
C THR A 66 4.80 -4.29 0.66
N SER A 67 3.60 -4.87 0.85
CA SER A 67 2.81 -5.46 -0.24
C SER A 67 2.31 -4.40 -1.22
N VAL A 68 1.83 -3.27 -0.69
CA VAL A 68 1.46 -2.08 -1.46
C VAL A 68 2.64 -1.59 -2.30
N GLY A 69 3.79 -1.39 -1.67
CA GLY A 69 4.99 -0.89 -2.33
C GLY A 69 5.39 -1.77 -3.51
N ILE A 70 5.42 -3.09 -3.30
CA ILE A 70 5.69 -4.08 -4.35
C ILE A 70 4.63 -4.00 -5.46
N PHE A 71 3.34 -3.96 -5.10
CA PHE A 71 2.26 -3.90 -6.08
C PHE A 71 2.33 -2.64 -6.94
N THR A 72 2.60 -1.48 -6.33
CA THR A 72 2.83 -0.26 -7.11
C THR A 72 4.09 -0.27 -7.93
N LEU A 73 5.19 -0.83 -7.43
CA LEU A 73 6.40 -1.04 -8.22
C LEU A 73 6.09 -1.85 -9.47
N MET A 74 5.34 -2.96 -9.34
CA MET A 74 4.92 -3.78 -10.47
C MET A 74 4.00 -3.02 -11.43
N LEU A 75 3.05 -2.24 -10.91
CA LEU A 75 2.14 -1.42 -11.71
C LEU A 75 2.89 -0.33 -12.49
N PHE A 76 3.84 0.34 -11.83
CA PHE A 76 4.68 1.37 -12.42
C PHE A 76 5.61 0.77 -13.49
N LYS A 77 6.18 -0.41 -13.22
CA LYS A 77 7.03 -1.16 -14.18
C LYS A 77 6.24 -1.67 -15.39
N ARG A 78 4.93 -1.92 -15.24
CA ARG A 78 4.02 -2.30 -16.34
C ARG A 78 3.72 -1.18 -17.34
N GLY A 79 4.08 0.08 -17.05
CA GLY A 79 4.07 1.16 -18.04
C GLY A 79 2.69 1.61 -18.55
N LYS A 80 1.57 1.02 -18.07
CA LYS A 80 0.20 1.42 -18.45
C LYS A 80 -0.15 2.87 -18.08
N TRP A 81 0.61 3.45 -17.15
CA TRP A 81 0.51 4.88 -16.83
C TRP A 81 1.05 5.78 -17.93
N LYS A 82 1.93 5.28 -18.81
CA LYS A 82 2.45 6.01 -19.97
C LYS A 82 1.43 6.10 -21.11
N THR A 83 0.40 5.26 -21.11
CA THR A 83 -0.67 5.25 -22.13
C THR A 83 -1.88 6.09 -21.74
N VAL A 84 -1.87 6.68 -20.53
CA VAL A 84 -2.88 7.67 -20.14
C VAL A 84 -2.49 8.98 -20.82
N GLN A 85 -3.14 9.30 -21.94
CA GLN A 85 -3.09 10.63 -22.53
C GLN A 85 -4.11 11.52 -21.81
N VAL A 86 -3.64 12.70 -21.40
CA VAL A 86 -4.46 13.83 -20.95
C VAL A 86 -5.11 14.49 -22.16
#